data_AF-A0A382X070-F1
#
_entry.id   AF-A0A382X070-F1
#
_cell.length_a   1.000
_cell.length_b   1.000
_cell.length_c   1.000
_cell.angle_alpha   90.00
_cell.angle_beta   90.00
_cell.angle_gamma   90.00
#
_symmetry.space_group_name_H-M   'P 1'
#
loop_
_entity.id
_entity.type
_entity.pdbx_description
1 polymer ?
#
loop_
_entity_poly.entity_id
_entity_poly.type
_entity_poly.pdbx_seq_one_letter_code
_entity_poly.pdbx_strand_id
1 'polypeptide(L)'
;ENSKVWAQWEVLPEANHNSVVGYLMPQSVKELVSVLLLKPHNLSTEMAARYEVTRELMVNQVVENQTVEGYGASALSQILTASLVGDYTSYYLALLQGIDPSPIPPIDFIKDRLSRRL
;
A
#
# COMPACT_ATOMS: atom_id res chain seq x y z
N GLU A 1 7.23 -6.13 -5.27
CA GLU A 1 8.18 -7.15 -5.78
C GLU A 1 7.53 -8.12 -6.77
N ASN A 2 6.46 -8.80 -6.39
CA ASN A 2 5.80 -9.84 -7.22
C ASN A 2 5.18 -9.27 -8.51
N SER A 3 4.28 -8.29 -8.40
CA SER A 3 3.54 -7.72 -9.54
C SER A 3 4.37 -6.86 -10.49
N LYS A 4 5.61 -6.53 -10.12
CA LYS A 4 6.45 -5.50 -10.78
C LYS A 4 5.79 -4.11 -10.88
N VAL A 5 4.70 -3.88 -10.16
CA VAL A 5 4.03 -2.57 -10.03
C VAL A 5 4.62 -1.81 -8.84
N TRP A 6 4.80 -0.50 -9.01
CA TRP A 6 5.25 0.37 -7.94
C TRP A 6 4.19 0.48 -6.83
N ALA A 7 4.66 0.45 -5.59
CA ALA A 7 3.84 0.71 -4.42
C ALA A 7 4.68 1.45 -3.38
N GLN A 8 4.02 2.27 -2.56
CA GLN A 8 4.61 2.94 -1.41
C GLN A 8 3.66 2.85 -0.23
N TRP A 9 4.17 3.08 0.97
CA TRP A 9 3.37 3.12 2.19
C TRP A 9 3.79 4.29 3.06
N GLU A 10 2.83 4.81 3.82
CA GLU A 10 3.01 5.82 4.84
C GLU A 10 2.11 5.51 6.02
N VAL A 11 2.44 6.03 7.20
CA VAL A 11 1.65 5.85 8.43
C VAL A 11 0.77 7.06 8.69
N LEU A 12 -0.42 6.83 9.26
CA LEU A 12 -1.18 7.92 9.86
C LEU A 12 -0.56 8.29 11.23
N PRO A 13 -0.45 9.59 11.57
CA PRO A 13 -1.01 10.74 10.86
C PRO A 13 -0.11 11.35 9.77
N GLU A 14 1.13 10.89 9.60
CA GLU A 14 2.12 11.49 8.70
C GLU A 14 1.67 11.54 7.22
N ALA A 15 0.94 10.51 6.76
CA ALA A 15 0.33 10.50 5.43
C ALA A 15 -0.65 11.68 5.20
N ASN A 16 -1.23 12.23 6.26
CA ASN A 16 -2.08 13.44 6.20
C ASN A 16 -1.27 14.73 6.01
N HIS A 17 0.06 14.67 6.07
CA HIS A 17 0.95 15.78 5.75
C HIS A 17 1.59 15.59 4.38
N ASN A 18 2.02 14.37 4.05
CA ASN A 18 2.84 14.10 2.87
C ASN A 18 2.00 13.70 1.64
N SER A 19 1.09 12.74 1.78
CA SER A 19 0.43 12.12 0.62
C SER A 19 -0.83 12.87 0.20
N VAL A 20 -1.62 13.36 1.15
CA VAL A 20 -2.95 13.93 0.86
C VAL A 20 -2.93 15.12 -0.08
N VAL A 21 -1.88 15.94 -0.04
CA VAL A 21 -1.68 17.05 -0.98
C VAL A 21 -1.21 16.52 -2.34
N GLY A 22 -0.38 15.46 -2.35
CA GLY A 22 0.15 14.84 -3.56
C GLY A 22 -0.91 14.16 -4.44
N TYR A 23 -2.04 13.73 -3.87
CA TYR A 23 -3.15 13.18 -4.65
C TYR A 23 -3.88 14.21 -5.52
N LEU A 24 -3.70 15.50 -5.24
CA LEU A 24 -4.44 16.56 -5.91
C LEU A 24 -3.82 16.94 -7.25
N MET A 25 -2.48 16.89 -7.35
CA MET A 25 -1.74 17.38 -8.51
C MET A 25 -0.46 16.56 -8.78
N PRO A 26 -0.13 16.29 -10.06
CA PRO A 26 -0.97 16.54 -11.23
C PRO A 26 -2.23 15.67 -11.23
N GLN A 27 -3.30 16.12 -11.90
CA GLN A 27 -4.60 15.43 -11.90
C GLN A 27 -4.51 13.96 -12.35
N SER A 28 -3.54 13.62 -13.21
CA SER A 28 -3.27 12.25 -13.67
C SER A 28 -2.89 11.29 -12.54
N VAL A 29 -2.41 11.78 -11.39
CA VAL A 29 -2.13 10.93 -10.22
C VAL A 29 -3.38 10.16 -9.82
N LYS A 30 -4.56 10.79 -9.84
CA LYS A 30 -5.83 10.20 -9.43
C LYS A 30 -6.25 9.00 -10.27
N GLU A 31 -5.80 8.95 -11.53
CA GLU A 31 -6.07 7.85 -12.46
C GLU A 31 -5.04 6.73 -12.37
N LEU A 32 -3.85 7.02 -11.81
CA LEU A 32 -2.71 6.11 -11.75
C LEU A 32 -2.56 5.42 -10.39
N VAL A 33 -3.15 5.99 -9.33
CA VAL A 33 -3.01 5.48 -7.97
C VAL A 33 -4.30 4.89 -7.45
N SER A 34 -4.17 3.80 -6.71
CA SER A 34 -5.21 3.26 -5.84
C SER A 34 -4.66 3.18 -4.42
N VAL A 35 -5.42 3.68 -3.45
CA VAL A 35 -4.98 3.75 -2.05
C VAL A 35 -5.63 2.65 -1.23
N LEU A 36 -4.80 1.84 -0.57
CA LEU A 36 -5.27 0.85 0.39
C LEU A 36 -5.05 1.35 1.81
N LEU A 37 -6.14 1.59 2.54
CA LEU A 37 -6.13 1.88 3.97
C LEU A 37 -6.11 0.57 4.75
N LEU A 38 -4.94 0.20 5.28
CA LEU A 38 -4.82 -0.94 6.19
C LEU A 38 -5.30 -0.50 7.58
N LYS A 39 -6.46 -0.99 8.02
CA LYS A 39 -7.14 -0.53 9.23
C LYS A 39 -7.19 -1.64 10.30
N PRO A 40 -6.58 -1.45 11.48
CA PRO A 40 -6.79 -2.33 12.63
C PRO A 40 -8.24 -2.29 13.13
N HIS A 41 -8.71 -3.36 13.74
CA HIS A 41 -10.08 -3.42 14.29
C HIS A 41 -10.23 -2.57 15.56
N ASN A 42 -9.21 -2.60 16.43
CA ASN A 42 -9.23 -1.90 17.71
C ASN A 42 -8.47 -0.58 17.62
N LEU A 43 -9.18 0.49 17.28
CA LEU A 43 -8.63 1.85 17.20
C LEU A 43 -9.12 2.73 18.35
N SER A 44 -8.27 3.68 18.77
CA SER A 44 -8.76 4.79 19.59
C SER A 44 -9.75 5.63 18.77
N THR A 45 -10.65 6.34 19.45
CA THR A 45 -11.61 7.26 18.79
C THR A 45 -10.91 8.27 17.89
N GLU A 46 -9.76 8.80 18.32
CA GLU A 46 -8.97 9.73 17.52
C GLU A 46 -8.45 9.08 16.23
N MET A 47 -7.89 7.87 16.33
CA MET A 47 -7.34 7.20 15.15
C MET A 47 -8.46 6.79 14.19
N ALA A 48 -9.59 6.30 14.70
CA ALA A 48 -10.76 6.00 13.88
C ALA A 48 -11.23 7.23 13.08
N ALA A 49 -11.33 8.39 13.74
CA ALA A 49 -11.68 9.64 13.08
C ALA A 49 -10.66 10.05 12.00
N ARG A 50 -9.36 9.81 12.22
CA ARG A 50 -8.33 10.07 11.19
C ARG A 50 -8.53 9.20 9.95
N TYR A 51 -8.77 7.90 10.11
CA TYR A 51 -9.07 7.01 8.97
C TYR A 51 -10.31 7.48 8.20
N GLU A 52 -11.37 7.87 8.91
CA GLU A 52 -12.62 8.34 8.30
C GLU A 52 -12.41 9.63 7.50
N VAL A 53 -11.80 10.66 8.11
CA VAL A 53 -11.55 11.95 7.44
C VAL A 53 -10.59 11.80 6.26
N THR A 54 -9.53 10.99 6.38
CA THR A 54 -8.61 10.72 5.27
C THR A 54 -9.31 10.00 4.13
N ARG A 55 -10.20 9.04 4.43
CA ARG A 55 -11.01 8.36 3.42
C ARG A 55 -11.98 9.32 2.75
N GLU A 56 -12.67 10.17 3.51
CA GLU A 56 -13.59 11.18 2.98
C GLU A 56 -12.88 12.12 2.00
N LEU A 57 -11.68 12.59 2.34
CA LEU A 57 -10.87 13.41 1.44
C LEU A 57 -10.61 12.70 0.11
N MET A 58 -10.19 11.43 0.14
CA MET A 58 -9.90 10.67 -1.09
C MET A 58 -11.15 10.49 -1.95
N VAL A 59 -12.30 10.19 -1.34
CA VAL A 59 -13.60 10.11 -2.04
C VAL A 59 -13.96 11.46 -2.69
N ASN A 60 -13.86 12.56 -1.94
CA ASN A 60 -14.15 13.90 -2.45
C ASN A 60 -13.22 14.32 -3.59
N GLN A 61 -11.99 13.81 -3.60
CA GLN A 61 -11.00 14.10 -4.63
C GLN A 61 -11.01 13.10 -5.80
N VAL A 62 -11.91 12.11 -5.78
CA VAL A 62 -12.05 11.05 -6.78
C VAL A 62 -10.76 10.23 -6.93
N VAL A 63 -10.14 9.91 -5.79
CA VAL A 63 -9.01 8.98 -5.71
C VAL A 63 -9.56 7.61 -5.36
N GLU A 64 -9.27 6.62 -6.22
CA GLU A 64 -9.68 5.23 -5.96
C GLU A 64 -9.08 4.74 -4.64
N ASN A 65 -9.92 4.23 -3.74
CA ASN A 65 -9.47 3.78 -2.44
C ASN A 65 -10.30 2.63 -1.89
N GLN A 66 -9.64 1.75 -1.14
CA GLN A 66 -10.29 0.67 -0.39
C GLN A 66 -9.73 0.58 1.02
N THR A 67 -10.54 0.06 1.94
CA THR A 67 -10.12 -0.25 3.32
C THR A 67 -9.98 -1.75 3.46
N VAL A 68 -8.83 -2.19 3.95
CA VAL A 68 -8.56 -3.59 4.26
C VAL A 68 -8.42 -3.69 5.78
N GLU A 69 -9.33 -4.44 6.40
CA GLU A 69 -9.27 -4.68 7.83
C GLU A 69 -8.45 -5.94 8.14
N GLY A 70 -7.55 -5.84 9.11
CA GLY A 70 -6.84 -7.00 9.63
C GLY A 70 -7.79 -7.90 10.43
N TYR A 71 -7.67 -9.21 10.26
CA TYR A 71 -8.49 -10.21 10.95
C TYR A 71 -7.79 -10.80 12.17
N GLY A 72 -8.59 -11.19 13.17
CA GLY A 72 -8.13 -11.90 14.37
C GLY A 72 -8.07 -11.04 15.64
N ALA A 73 -7.97 -11.70 16.79
CA ALA A 73 -8.14 -11.07 18.10
C ALA A 73 -6.90 -10.29 18.59
N SER A 74 -5.71 -10.60 18.05
CA SER A 74 -4.46 -9.97 18.47
C SER A 74 -3.93 -8.98 17.43
N ALA A 75 -3.11 -8.02 17.87
CA ALA A 75 -2.43 -7.11 16.94
C ALA A 75 -1.58 -7.88 15.92
N LEU A 76 -0.86 -8.92 16.34
CA LEU A 76 -0.05 -9.75 15.46
C LEU A 76 -0.90 -10.45 14.39
N SER A 77 -2.04 -11.05 14.76
CA SER A 77 -2.93 -11.70 13.79
C SER A 77 -3.50 -10.70 12.77
N GLN A 78 -3.82 -9.48 13.21
CA GLN A 78 -4.32 -8.44 12.31
C GLN A 78 -3.25 -7.98 11.34
N ILE A 79 -2.01 -7.80 11.80
CA ILE A 79 -0.86 -7.47 10.94
C ILE A 79 -0.64 -8.57 9.90
N LEU A 80 -0.52 -9.83 10.35
CA LEU A 80 -0.22 -10.96 9.46
C LEU A 80 -1.31 -11.17 8.40
N THR A 81 -2.58 -11.02 8.76
CA THR A 81 -3.69 -11.18 7.81
C THR A 81 -3.77 -10.02 6.82
N ALA A 82 -3.52 -8.77 7.25
CA ALA A 82 -3.40 -7.65 6.33
C ALA A 82 -2.21 -7.81 5.36
N SER A 83 -1.07 -8.28 5.86
CA SER A 83 0.10 -8.60 5.02
C SER A 83 -0.21 -9.69 4.00
N LEU A 84 -0.90 -10.76 4.41
CA LEU A 84 -1.28 -11.86 3.54
C LEU A 84 -2.18 -11.40 2.38
N VAL A 85 -3.10 -10.46 2.63
CA VAL A 85 -3.90 -9.84 1.57
C VAL A 85 -3.00 -9.13 0.56
N GLY A 86 -1.98 -8.39 1.03
CA GLY A 86 -1.00 -7.73 0.18
C GLY A 86 -0.17 -8.71 -0.66
N ASP A 87 0.27 -9.82 -0.06
CA ASP A 87 1.03 -10.86 -0.74
C ASP A 87 0.21 -11.48 -1.88
N TYR A 88 -1.02 -11.94 -1.59
CA TYR A 88 -1.90 -12.49 -2.62
C TYR A 88 -2.26 -11.46 -3.68
N THR A 89 -2.56 -10.22 -3.30
CA THR A 89 -2.90 -9.15 -4.24
C THR A 89 -1.74 -8.93 -5.22
N SER A 90 -0.51 -8.81 -4.72
CA SER A 90 0.67 -8.61 -5.56
C SER A 90 0.97 -9.81 -6.46
N TYR A 91 0.73 -11.03 -5.97
CA TYR A 91 0.94 -12.26 -6.74
C TYR A 91 -0.09 -12.38 -7.87
N TYR A 92 -1.39 -12.27 -7.55
CA TYR A 92 -2.45 -12.36 -8.56
C TYR A 92 -2.39 -11.21 -9.57
N LEU A 93 -1.97 -10.02 -9.15
CA LEU A 93 -1.75 -8.91 -10.07
C LEU A 93 -0.60 -9.17 -11.06
N ALA A 94 0.42 -9.95 -10.68
CA ALA A 94 1.45 -10.41 -11.63
C ALA A 94 0.84 -11.36 -12.68
N LEU A 95 0.03 -12.33 -12.22
CA LEU A 95 -0.62 -13.30 -13.09
C LEU A 95 -1.59 -12.65 -14.08
N LEU A 96 -2.38 -11.67 -13.62
CA LEU A 96 -3.31 -10.91 -14.47
C LEU A 96 -2.59 -10.09 -15.55
N GLN A 97 -1.36 -9.67 -15.29
CA GLN A 97 -0.52 -8.99 -16.27
C GLN A 97 0.26 -9.95 -17.18
N GLY A 98 0.18 -11.27 -16.95
CA GLY A 98 0.93 -12.27 -17.70
C GLY A 98 2.43 -12.26 -17.39
N ILE A 99 2.84 -11.82 -16.20
CA ILE A 99 4.25 -11.70 -15.79
C ILE A 99 4.57 -12.78 -14.75
N ASP A 100 5.76 -13.38 -14.85
CA ASP A 100 6.28 -14.28 -13.81
C ASP A 100 6.57 -13.47 -12.51
N PRO A 101 5.92 -13.80 -11.38
CA PRO A 101 6.14 -13.10 -10.13
C PRO A 101 7.52 -13.39 -9.51
N SER A 102 8.14 -14.54 -9.80
CA SER A 102 9.33 -15.05 -9.11
C SER A 102 10.64 -14.28 -9.39
N PRO A 103 11.02 -13.93 -10.62
CA PRO A 103 12.32 -13.32 -10.88
C PRO A 103 12.40 -11.87 -10.39
N ILE A 104 13.57 -11.48 -9.88
CA ILE A 104 13.87 -10.12 -9.38
C ILE A 104 15.16 -9.50 -9.98
N PRO A 105 15.33 -9.45 -11.32
CA PRO A 105 16.62 -9.09 -11.94
C PRO A 105 17.21 -7.73 -11.51
N PRO A 106 16.42 -6.65 -11.32
CA PRO A 106 16.97 -5.38 -10.82
C PRO A 106 17.62 -5.51 -9.44
N ILE A 107 17.05 -6.33 -8.55
CA ILE A 107 17.59 -6.59 -7.21
C ILE A 107 18.87 -7.42 -7.33
N ASP A 108 18.88 -8.45 -8.18
CA ASP A 108 20.05 -9.30 -8.41
C ASP A 108 21.23 -8.49 -8.96
N PHE A 109 20.96 -7.58 -9.90
CA PHE A 109 21.97 -6.64 -10.40
C PHE A 109 22.57 -5.79 -9.29
N ILE A 110 21.74 -5.19 -8.42
CA ILE A 110 22.23 -4.37 -7.30
C ILE A 110 23.09 -5.21 -6.35
N LYS A 111 22.63 -6.41 -5.97
CA LYS A 111 23.36 -7.34 -5.09
C LYS A 111 24.72 -7.72 -5.67
N ASP A 112 24.78 -8.09 -6.96
CA ASP A 112 26.04 -8.40 -7.64
C ASP A 112 26.99 -7.19 -7.63
N ARG A 113 26.52 -6.00 -7.98
CA ARG A 113 27.37 -4.80 -8.04
C ARG A 113 27.92 -4.37 -6.68
N LEU A 114 27.14 -4.53 -5.60
CA LEU A 114 27.60 -4.22 -4.24
C LEU A 114 28.65 -5.23 -3.76
N SER A 115 28.45 -6.53 -4.02
CA SER A 115 29.38 -7.59 -3.63
C SER A 115 30.78 -7.48 -4.26
N ARG A 116 30.89 -6.77 -5.40
CA ARG A 116 32.18 -6.53 -6.09
C ARG A 116 32.87 -5.24 -5.65
N ARG A 117 32.19 -4.38 -4.88
CA ARG A 117 32.68 -3.07 -4.43
C ARG A 117 33.03 -3.04 -2.94
N LEU A 118 32.41 -3.89 -2.15
CA LEU A 118 32.68 -4.14 -0.74
C LEU A 118 33.58 -5.38 -0.61
#